data_AF-A0AA49GNG1-F1
#
_entry.id   AF-A0AA49GNG1-F1
#
_cell.length_a   1.000
_cell.length_b   1.000
_cell.length_c   1.000
_cell.angle_alpha   90.00
_cell.angle_beta   90.00
_cell.angle_gamma   90.00
#
_symmetry.space_group_name_H-M   'P 1'
#
loop_
_entity.id
_entity.type
_entity.pdbx_description
1 polymer ?
#
loop_
_entity_poly.entity_id
_entity_poly.type
_entity_poly.pdbx_seq_one_letter_code
_entity_poly.pdbx_strand_id
1 'polypeptide(L)'
;MAGVIGLAWPVTRPYFEWATPVNLIVSAIILLTFHTQWNISFYIFLIISILLGYSIEVIGVHTQAIFGAYQYGNTLGYKLLDVPLVIGVNWLILAYGFGCICAQIPIPPLFKALIAALFMVALDYIIEPVAVYFDFWRWENNTIPLQNYLGWFGVATAMQTMFMYLPFKKQNLISFYLIVTQIIFFLLLRIIVV
;
A
#
# COMPACT_ATOMS: atom_id res chain seq x y z
N MET A 1 3.96 12.37 12.58
CA MET A 1 3.30 12.94 13.77
C MET A 1 2.25 13.99 13.43
N ALA A 2 2.58 15.03 12.63
CA ALA A 2 1.59 16.04 12.21
C ALA A 2 0.31 15.44 11.60
N GLY A 3 0.45 14.43 10.72
CA GLY A 3 -0.71 13.74 10.14
C GLY A 3 -1.62 13.03 11.15
N VAL A 4 -1.05 12.42 12.21
CA VAL A 4 -1.85 11.74 13.26
C VAL A 4 -2.68 12.76 14.02
N ILE A 5 -2.04 13.84 14.48
CA ILE A 5 -2.71 14.92 15.22
C ILE A 5 -3.76 15.61 14.34
N GLY A 6 -3.39 15.88 13.09
CA GLY A 6 -4.25 16.55 12.12
C GLY A 6 -5.52 15.78 11.78
N LEU A 7 -5.43 14.46 11.63
CA LEU A 7 -6.59 13.58 11.38
C LEU A 7 -7.42 13.30 12.64
N ALA A 8 -6.77 13.22 13.81
CA ALA A 8 -7.46 12.99 15.07
C ALA A 8 -8.40 14.16 15.45
N TRP A 9 -8.02 15.39 15.12
CA TRP A 9 -8.79 16.58 15.51
C TRP A 9 -9.83 16.99 14.45
N PRO A 10 -11.14 17.07 14.78
CA PRO A 10 -12.21 17.31 13.78
C PRO A 10 -12.05 18.59 12.96
N VAL A 11 -11.51 19.66 13.54
CA VAL A 11 -11.33 20.96 12.87
C VAL A 11 -10.26 20.90 11.77
N THR A 12 -9.20 20.11 11.97
CA THR A 12 -8.09 19.99 11.01
C THR A 12 -8.25 18.80 10.07
N ARG A 13 -9.06 17.80 10.45
CA ARG A 13 -9.23 16.54 9.73
C ARG A 13 -9.51 16.70 8.23
N PRO A 14 -10.43 17.56 7.76
CA PRO A 14 -10.73 17.67 6.33
C PRO A 14 -9.51 18.06 5.47
N TYR A 15 -8.62 18.89 6.02
CA TYR A 15 -7.40 19.30 5.31
C TYR A 15 -6.40 18.16 5.19
N PHE A 16 -6.29 17.32 6.23
CA PHE A 16 -5.40 16.17 6.23
C PHE A 16 -5.94 14.99 5.42
N GLU A 17 -7.26 14.80 5.40
CA GLU A 17 -7.94 13.87 4.49
C GLU A 17 -7.61 14.21 3.04
N TRP A 18 -7.80 15.47 2.63
CA TRP A 18 -7.46 15.93 1.28
C TRP A 18 -5.96 15.83 0.94
N ALA A 19 -5.09 16.00 1.94
CA ALA A 19 -3.65 15.85 1.77
C ALA A 19 -3.18 14.38 1.64
N THR A 20 -4.02 13.40 1.97
CA THR A 20 -3.68 11.97 1.96
C THR A 20 -3.14 11.48 0.60
N PRO A 21 -3.82 11.70 -0.54
CA PRO A 21 -3.28 11.29 -1.84
C PRO A 21 -1.97 11.98 -2.19
N VAL A 22 -1.81 13.25 -1.82
CA VAL A 22 -0.56 14.00 -2.02
C VAL A 22 0.57 13.40 -1.19
N ASN A 23 0.30 13.01 0.06
CA ASN A 23 1.27 12.36 0.92
C ASN A 23 1.77 11.03 0.36
N LEU A 24 0.90 10.22 -0.26
CA LEU A 24 1.31 8.97 -0.92
C LEU A 24 2.22 9.27 -2.12
N ILE A 25 1.88 10.25 -2.96
CA ILE A 25 2.71 10.64 -4.11
C ILE A 25 4.08 11.14 -3.64
N VAL A 26 4.12 12.03 -2.65
CA VAL A 26 5.38 12.55 -2.07
C VAL A 26 6.20 11.41 -1.45
N SER A 27 5.54 10.49 -0.75
CA SER A 27 6.18 9.30 -0.16
C SER A 27 6.82 8.42 -1.24
N ALA A 28 6.13 8.18 -2.35
CA ALA A 28 6.68 7.46 -3.50
C ALA A 28 7.88 8.21 -4.12
N ILE A 29 7.78 9.52 -4.31
CA ILE A 29 8.89 10.32 -4.84
C ILE A 29 10.12 10.20 -3.95
N ILE A 30 9.98 10.41 -2.64
CA ILE A 30 11.08 10.29 -1.68
C ILE A 30 11.67 8.88 -1.71
N LEU A 31 10.84 7.85 -1.75
CA LEU A 31 11.30 6.46 -1.85
C LEU A 31 12.17 6.23 -3.10
N LEU A 32 11.70 6.74 -4.24
CA LEU A 32 12.37 6.58 -5.53
C LEU A 32 13.63 7.44 -5.65
N THR A 33 13.70 8.64 -5.08
CA THR A 33 14.91 9.48 -5.15
C THR A 33 16.13 8.84 -4.47
N PHE A 34 15.90 7.96 -3.49
CA PHE A 34 16.97 7.22 -2.81
C PHE A 34 17.28 5.86 -3.47
N HIS A 35 16.60 5.52 -4.57
CA HIS A 35 16.97 4.37 -5.37
C HIS A 35 18.15 4.69 -6.29
N THR A 36 19.17 3.83 -6.29
CA THR A 36 20.44 4.14 -6.97
C THR A 36 20.65 3.40 -8.30
N GLN A 37 19.79 2.45 -8.71
CA GLN A 37 20.04 1.62 -9.91
C GLN A 37 18.86 1.59 -10.88
N TRP A 38 18.72 2.65 -11.66
CA TRP A 38 17.68 2.84 -12.67
C TRP A 38 17.97 2.07 -13.96
N ASN A 39 17.76 0.74 -13.93
CA ASN A 39 17.88 -0.12 -15.11
C ASN A 39 16.51 -0.56 -15.64
N ILE A 40 16.49 -1.21 -16.82
CA ILE A 40 15.25 -1.67 -17.45
C ILE A 40 14.42 -2.59 -16.54
N SER A 41 15.07 -3.45 -15.76
CA SER A 41 14.40 -4.34 -14.81
C SER A 41 13.68 -3.55 -13.71
N PHE A 42 14.26 -2.45 -13.23
CA PHE A 42 13.61 -1.59 -12.27
C PHE A 42 12.42 -0.83 -12.88
N TYR A 43 12.54 -0.31 -14.11
CA TYR A 43 11.42 0.31 -14.80
C TYR A 43 10.27 -0.67 -15.06
N ILE A 44 10.59 -1.91 -15.45
CA ILE A 44 9.61 -3.01 -15.57
C ILE A 44 8.91 -3.23 -14.24
N PHE A 45 9.67 -3.37 -13.14
CA PHE A 45 9.09 -3.52 -11.80
C PHE A 45 8.15 -2.36 -11.44
N LEU A 46 8.58 -1.12 -11.69
CA LEU A 46 7.81 0.09 -11.36
C LEU A 46 6.48 0.13 -12.11
N ILE A 47 6.53 -0.03 -13.44
CA ILE A 47 5.34 0.03 -14.30
C ILE A 47 4.40 -1.12 -13.99
N ILE A 48 4.91 -2.35 -13.90
CA ILE A 48 4.07 -3.52 -13.60
C ILE A 48 3.44 -3.39 -12.22
N SER A 49 4.18 -2.91 -11.21
CA SER A 49 3.62 -2.78 -9.85
C SER A 49 2.44 -1.82 -9.80
N ILE A 50 2.56 -0.65 -10.43
CA ILE A 50 1.47 0.34 -10.49
C ILE A 50 0.29 -0.22 -11.29
N LEU A 51 0.55 -0.74 -12.49
CA LEU A 51 -0.52 -1.20 -13.38
C LEU A 51 -1.22 -2.43 -12.84
N LEU A 52 -0.49 -3.42 -12.34
CA LEU A 52 -1.06 -4.64 -11.75
C LEU A 52 -1.87 -4.29 -10.50
N GLY A 53 -1.28 -3.51 -9.59
CA GLY A 53 -1.94 -3.09 -8.35
C GLY A 53 -3.20 -2.27 -8.60
N TYR A 54 -3.18 -1.36 -9.57
CA TYR A 54 -4.39 -0.62 -9.93
C TYR A 54 -5.42 -1.49 -10.66
N SER A 55 -5.00 -2.32 -11.62
CA SER A 55 -5.92 -3.15 -12.42
C SER A 55 -6.62 -4.20 -11.56
N ILE A 56 -5.93 -4.80 -10.60
CA ILE A 56 -6.55 -5.81 -9.72
C ILE A 56 -7.61 -5.20 -8.81
N GLU A 57 -7.43 -3.94 -8.40
CA GLU A 57 -8.42 -3.18 -7.61
C GLU A 57 -9.64 -2.83 -8.46
N VAL A 58 -9.43 -2.42 -9.73
CA VAL A 58 -10.55 -2.21 -10.67
C VAL A 58 -11.33 -3.51 -10.85
N ILE A 59 -10.65 -4.63 -11.11
CA ILE A 59 -11.33 -5.93 -11.22
C ILE A 59 -12.01 -6.27 -9.88
N GLY A 60 -11.37 -6.00 -8.75
CA GLY A 60 -11.88 -6.25 -7.40
C GLY A 60 -13.19 -5.51 -7.12
N VAL A 61 -13.25 -4.21 -7.38
CA VAL A 61 -14.45 -3.37 -7.20
C VAL A 61 -15.58 -3.80 -8.14
N HIS A 62 -15.29 -4.07 -9.40
CA HIS A 62 -16.33 -4.38 -10.40
C HIS A 62 -16.85 -5.83 -10.33
N THR A 63 -16.00 -6.78 -9.93
CA THR A 63 -16.38 -8.21 -9.88
C THR A 63 -16.71 -8.69 -8.47
N GLN A 64 -16.22 -8.01 -7.44
CA GLN A 64 -16.31 -8.41 -6.02
C GLN A 64 -15.69 -9.79 -5.72
N ALA A 65 -15.04 -10.41 -6.70
CA ALA A 65 -14.55 -11.79 -6.63
C ALA A 65 -13.13 -11.91 -6.05
N ILE A 66 -12.37 -10.81 -6.01
CA ILE A 66 -10.98 -10.84 -5.54
C ILE A 66 -10.91 -10.49 -4.05
N PHE A 67 -11.45 -9.33 -3.66
CA PHE A 67 -11.36 -8.83 -2.29
C PHE A 67 -12.68 -8.94 -1.52
N GLY A 68 -13.80 -9.16 -2.21
CA GLY A 68 -15.14 -9.04 -1.66
C GLY A 68 -15.83 -7.76 -2.15
N ALA A 69 -17.03 -7.48 -1.62
CA ALA A 69 -17.79 -6.30 -2.00
C ALA A 69 -17.37 -5.07 -1.20
N TYR A 70 -16.79 -4.09 -1.88
CA TYR A 70 -16.39 -2.79 -1.31
C TYR A 70 -16.47 -1.70 -2.38
N GLN A 71 -16.47 -0.44 -1.92
CA GLN A 71 -16.43 0.73 -2.78
C GLN A 71 -15.47 1.76 -2.21
N TYR A 72 -14.68 2.40 -3.08
CA TYR A 72 -13.81 3.51 -2.65
C TYR A 72 -14.63 4.75 -2.30
N GLY A 73 -14.26 5.43 -1.22
CA GLY A 73 -14.78 6.75 -0.86
C GLY A 73 -14.05 7.87 -1.59
N ASN A 74 -14.36 9.14 -1.30
CA ASN A 74 -13.86 10.26 -2.09
C ASN A 74 -12.54 10.86 -1.57
N THR A 75 -12.08 10.42 -0.40
CA THR A 75 -10.92 10.98 0.29
C THR A 75 -9.59 10.79 -0.46
N LEU A 76 -9.45 9.70 -1.22
CA LEU A 76 -8.21 9.37 -1.93
C LEU A 76 -8.04 10.10 -3.27
N GLY A 77 -8.85 11.12 -3.53
CA GLY A 77 -8.74 11.98 -4.70
C GLY A 77 -9.38 11.41 -5.95
N TYR A 78 -8.79 11.69 -7.12
CA TYR A 78 -9.39 11.38 -8.41
C TYR A 78 -9.49 9.87 -8.66
N LYS A 79 -10.71 9.42 -8.97
CA LYS A 79 -11.04 8.06 -9.35
C LYS A 79 -11.11 7.92 -10.87
N LEU A 80 -10.58 6.81 -11.35
CA LEU A 80 -10.81 6.31 -12.70
C LEU A 80 -11.36 4.88 -12.54
N LEU A 81 -12.39 4.53 -13.30
CA LEU A 81 -13.06 3.22 -13.18
C LEU A 81 -13.43 2.86 -11.73
N ASP A 82 -13.91 3.84 -10.96
CA ASP A 82 -14.28 3.75 -9.53
C ASP A 82 -13.14 3.52 -8.53
N VAL A 83 -11.89 3.46 -9.00
CA VAL A 83 -10.69 3.27 -8.18
C VAL A 83 -9.82 4.53 -8.19
N PRO A 84 -9.39 5.06 -7.02
CA PRO A 84 -8.46 6.18 -6.95
C PRO A 84 -7.11 5.84 -7.60
N LEU A 85 -6.62 6.71 -8.48
CA LEU A 85 -5.35 6.46 -9.18
C LEU A 85 -4.15 6.28 -8.23
N VAL A 86 -4.22 6.91 -7.06
CA VAL A 86 -3.17 6.83 -6.03
C VAL A 86 -3.01 5.41 -5.45
N ILE A 87 -4.00 4.54 -5.59
CA ILE A 87 -3.90 3.15 -5.12
C ILE A 87 -2.82 2.36 -5.86
N GLY A 88 -2.65 2.59 -7.17
CA GLY A 88 -1.52 1.98 -7.90
C GLY A 88 -0.16 2.42 -7.35
N VAL A 89 -0.06 3.69 -6.92
CA VAL A 89 1.14 4.21 -6.26
C VAL A 89 1.33 3.58 -4.88
N ASN A 90 0.25 3.38 -4.12
CA ASN A 90 0.31 2.68 -2.83
C ASN A 90 0.85 1.26 -2.98
N TRP A 91 0.35 0.50 -3.96
CA TRP A 91 0.87 -0.84 -4.29
C TRP A 91 2.37 -0.82 -4.58
N LEU A 92 2.87 0.16 -5.35
CA LEU A 92 4.30 0.34 -5.59
C LEU A 92 5.09 0.62 -4.31
N ILE A 93 4.62 1.56 -3.46
CA ILE A 93 5.29 1.93 -2.20
C ILE A 93 5.46 0.70 -1.32
N LEU A 94 4.37 -0.05 -1.12
CA LEU A 94 4.37 -1.24 -0.27
C LEU A 94 5.24 -2.35 -0.86
N ALA A 95 5.10 -2.62 -2.16
CA ALA A 95 5.86 -3.66 -2.84
C ALA A 95 7.36 -3.38 -2.78
N TYR A 96 7.77 -2.16 -3.12
CA TYR A 96 9.17 -1.74 -3.06
C TYR A 96 9.70 -1.67 -1.63
N GLY A 97 8.92 -1.10 -0.70
CA GLY A 97 9.30 -0.90 0.70
C GLY A 97 9.59 -2.21 1.41
N PHE A 98 8.60 -3.12 1.47
CA PHE A 98 8.78 -4.44 2.07
C PHE A 98 9.75 -5.31 1.27
N GLY A 99 9.79 -5.18 -0.06
CA GLY A 99 10.75 -5.87 -0.90
C GLY A 99 12.19 -5.54 -0.51
N CYS A 100 12.52 -4.25 -0.33
CA CYS A 100 13.84 -3.81 0.12
C CYS A 100 14.22 -4.33 1.49
N ILE A 101 13.27 -4.31 2.45
CA ILE A 101 13.49 -4.80 3.82
C ILE A 101 13.75 -6.31 3.82
N CYS A 102 12.85 -7.09 3.21
CA CYS A 102 12.94 -8.54 3.19
C CYS A 102 14.08 -9.07 2.31
N ALA A 103 14.53 -8.31 1.31
CA ALA A 103 15.69 -8.66 0.51
C ALA A 103 16.98 -8.83 1.33
N GLN A 104 17.08 -8.19 2.50
CA GLN A 104 18.25 -8.27 3.38
C GLN A 104 18.28 -9.54 4.25
N ILE A 105 17.18 -10.31 4.31
CA ILE A 105 17.12 -11.53 5.13
C ILE A 105 17.98 -12.63 4.49
N PRO A 106 18.80 -13.41 5.22
CA PRO A 106 19.67 -14.43 4.62
C PRO A 106 18.92 -15.76 4.34
N ILE A 107 17.84 -15.71 3.54
CA ILE A 107 17.03 -16.87 3.13
C ILE A 107 16.77 -16.89 1.61
N PRO A 108 16.27 -17.99 1.02
CA PRO A 108 16.05 -18.06 -0.42
C PRO A 108 15.02 -17.03 -0.94
N PRO A 109 15.14 -16.56 -2.21
CA PRO A 109 14.30 -15.49 -2.78
C PRO A 109 12.79 -15.71 -2.65
N LEU A 110 12.32 -16.95 -2.84
CA LEU A 110 10.91 -17.28 -2.71
C LEU A 110 10.38 -17.04 -1.29
N PHE A 111 11.13 -17.45 -0.26
CA PHE A 111 10.73 -17.22 1.13
C PHE A 111 10.76 -15.73 1.49
N LYS A 112 11.72 -14.96 0.95
CA LYS A 112 11.72 -13.50 1.08
C LYS A 112 10.44 -12.88 0.52
N ALA A 113 10.01 -13.36 -0.65
CA ALA A 113 8.79 -12.86 -1.29
C ALA A 113 7.54 -13.17 -0.47
N LEU A 114 7.43 -14.41 0.05
CA LEU A 114 6.32 -14.82 0.91
C LEU A 114 6.27 -14.00 2.22
N ILE A 115 7.42 -13.76 2.86
CA ILE A 115 7.48 -12.93 4.08
C ILE A 115 7.11 -11.49 3.77
N ALA A 116 7.60 -10.91 2.67
CA ALA A 116 7.25 -9.55 2.27
C ALA A 116 5.75 -9.42 1.97
N ALA A 117 5.15 -10.41 1.31
CA ALA A 117 3.71 -10.45 1.05
C ALA A 117 2.89 -10.55 2.34
N LEU A 118 3.32 -11.39 3.30
CA LEU A 118 2.70 -11.45 4.63
C LEU A 118 2.76 -10.10 5.35
N PHE A 119 3.89 -9.38 5.26
CA PHE A 119 3.99 -8.06 5.87
C PHE A 119 3.13 -6.99 5.18
N MET A 120 2.96 -7.07 3.86
CA MET A 120 1.99 -6.22 3.15
C MET A 120 0.57 -6.45 3.67
N VAL A 121 0.14 -7.71 3.80
CA VAL A 121 -1.17 -8.08 4.35
C VAL A 121 -1.31 -7.68 5.83
N ALA A 122 -0.24 -7.80 6.61
CA ALA A 122 -0.25 -7.39 8.01
C ALA A 122 -0.44 -5.86 8.15
N LEU A 123 0.18 -5.07 7.27
CA LEU A 123 -0.05 -3.63 7.23
C LEU A 123 -1.46 -3.30 6.74
N ASP A 124 -1.97 -4.01 5.73
CA ASP A 124 -3.36 -3.87 5.28
C ASP A 124 -4.36 -4.07 6.43
N TYR A 125 -4.21 -5.15 7.21
CA TYR A 125 -5.01 -5.40 8.41
C TYR A 125 -4.97 -4.27 9.45
N ILE A 126 -3.83 -3.57 9.57
CA ILE A 126 -3.70 -2.41 10.46
C ILE A 126 -4.44 -1.19 9.89
N ILE A 127 -4.38 -0.99 8.57
CA ILE A 127 -4.99 0.12 7.85
C ILE A 127 -6.52 0.02 7.82
N GLU A 128 -7.05 -1.19 7.63
CA GLU A 128 -8.47 -1.46 7.38
C GLU A 128 -9.46 -0.68 8.27
N PRO A 129 -9.40 -0.71 9.62
CA PRO A 129 -10.34 0.04 10.46
C PRO A 129 -10.23 1.56 10.29
N VAL A 130 -9.01 2.05 10.07
CA VAL A 130 -8.71 3.48 9.86
C VAL A 130 -9.22 3.93 8.49
N ALA A 131 -9.07 3.09 7.47
CA ALA A 131 -9.53 3.36 6.12
C ALA A 131 -11.06 3.47 6.04
N VAL A 132 -11.79 2.59 6.74
CA VAL A 132 -13.25 2.67 6.84
C VAL A 132 -13.68 3.95 7.57
N TYR A 133 -12.99 4.32 8.65
CA TYR A 133 -13.30 5.54 9.42
C TYR A 133 -13.13 6.84 8.60
N PHE A 134 -12.06 6.93 7.79
CA PHE A 134 -11.74 8.13 7.01
C PHE A 134 -12.28 8.13 5.57
N ASP A 135 -13.26 7.27 5.26
CA ASP A 135 -13.88 7.17 3.93
C ASP A 135 -12.87 6.88 2.81
N PHE A 136 -11.86 6.05 3.07
CA PHE A 136 -10.95 5.60 2.01
C PHE A 136 -11.65 4.55 1.16
N TRP A 137 -12.26 3.56 1.81
CA TRP A 137 -13.19 2.60 1.21
C TRP A 137 -14.18 2.12 2.27
N ARG A 138 -15.28 1.53 1.81
CA ARG A 138 -16.31 0.94 2.67
C ARG A 138 -16.63 -0.46 2.20
N TRP A 139 -16.68 -1.39 3.14
CA TRP A 139 -17.10 -2.77 2.90
C TRP A 139 -18.61 -2.90 2.97
N GLU A 140 -19.16 -3.78 2.14
CA GLU A 140 -20.56 -4.18 2.28
C GLU A 140 -20.78 -4.80 3.68
N ASN A 141 -21.92 -4.48 4.30
CA ASN A 141 -22.28 -4.90 5.66
C ASN A 141 -21.31 -4.47 6.78
N ASN A 142 -20.38 -3.53 6.52
CA ASN A 142 -19.35 -3.09 7.47
C ASN A 142 -18.45 -4.22 8.00
N THR A 143 -18.32 -5.32 7.25
CA THR A 143 -17.47 -6.46 7.63
C THR A 143 -16.34 -6.62 6.64
N ILE A 144 -15.10 -6.65 7.15
CA ILE A 144 -13.91 -6.86 6.32
C ILE A 144 -13.78 -8.38 6.07
N PRO A 145 -13.93 -8.87 4.83
CA PRO A 145 -13.93 -10.29 4.54
C PRO A 145 -12.52 -10.89 4.58
N LEU A 146 -12.40 -12.16 4.99
CA LEU A 146 -11.13 -12.90 4.91
C LEU A 146 -10.60 -12.97 3.47
N GLN A 147 -11.52 -12.94 2.49
CA GLN A 147 -11.23 -12.88 1.07
C GLN A 147 -10.30 -11.72 0.69
N ASN A 148 -10.44 -10.55 1.34
CA ASN A 148 -9.56 -9.40 1.13
C ASN A 148 -8.09 -9.78 1.37
N TYR A 149 -7.81 -10.33 2.56
CA TYR A 149 -6.46 -10.68 2.95
C TYR A 149 -5.85 -11.79 2.09
N LEU A 150 -6.67 -12.75 1.64
CA LEU A 150 -6.23 -13.79 0.71
C LEU A 150 -5.92 -13.23 -0.68
N GLY A 151 -6.77 -12.33 -1.20
CA GLY A 151 -6.56 -11.62 -2.46
C GLY A 151 -5.27 -10.78 -2.41
N TRP A 152 -5.12 -9.96 -1.37
CA TRP A 152 -3.91 -9.18 -1.13
C TRP A 152 -2.67 -10.06 -1.06
N PHE A 153 -2.72 -11.18 -0.34
CA PHE A 153 -1.60 -12.10 -0.23
C PHE A 153 -1.18 -12.67 -1.60
N GLY A 154 -2.14 -13.07 -2.44
CA GLY A 154 -1.87 -13.60 -3.77
C GLY A 154 -1.17 -12.57 -4.68
N VAL A 155 -1.74 -11.36 -4.76
CA VAL A 155 -1.18 -10.27 -5.57
C VAL A 155 0.20 -9.85 -5.05
N ALA A 156 0.31 -9.64 -3.74
CA ALA A 156 1.56 -9.26 -3.10
C ALA A 156 2.65 -10.33 -3.33
N THR A 157 2.30 -11.61 -3.25
CA THR A 157 3.25 -12.70 -3.54
C THR A 157 3.77 -12.63 -4.97
N ALA A 158 2.90 -12.37 -5.96
CA ALA A 158 3.31 -12.21 -7.36
C ALA A 158 4.26 -11.01 -7.54
N MET A 159 3.91 -9.84 -7.00
CA MET A 159 4.73 -8.63 -7.05
C MET A 159 6.07 -8.80 -6.34
N GLN A 160 6.07 -9.43 -5.17
CA GLN A 160 7.28 -9.66 -4.39
C GLN A 160 8.18 -10.71 -5.03
N THR A 161 7.61 -11.74 -5.67
CA THR A 161 8.38 -12.70 -6.46
C THR A 161 9.08 -11.96 -7.60
N MET A 162 8.34 -11.16 -8.38
CA MET A 162 8.92 -10.31 -9.41
C MET A 162 10.05 -9.41 -8.85
N PHE A 163 9.82 -8.72 -7.73
CA PHE A 163 10.83 -7.89 -7.08
C PHE A 163 12.10 -8.68 -6.76
N MET A 164 11.98 -9.86 -6.13
CA MET A 164 13.12 -10.66 -5.67
C MET A 164 13.98 -11.19 -6.82
N TYR A 165 13.35 -11.58 -7.94
CA TYR A 165 14.06 -12.18 -9.08
C TYR A 165 14.57 -11.16 -10.12
N LEU A 166 14.02 -9.94 -10.18
CA LEU A 166 14.50 -8.93 -11.12
C LEU A 166 15.88 -8.37 -10.71
N PRO A 167 16.82 -8.19 -11.67
CA PRO A 167 18.21 -7.83 -11.37
C PRO A 167 18.40 -6.31 -11.20
N PHE A 168 17.97 -5.76 -10.05
CA PHE A 168 18.30 -4.40 -9.60
C PHE A 168 18.67 -4.37 -8.11
N LYS A 169 19.28 -3.28 -7.66
CA LYS A 169 19.70 -3.07 -6.26
C LYS A 169 18.50 -2.96 -5.33
N LYS A 170 18.42 -3.88 -4.37
CA LYS A 170 17.31 -4.01 -3.40
C LYS A 170 17.60 -3.32 -2.06
N GLN A 171 18.54 -2.39 -2.03
CA GLN A 171 18.93 -1.67 -0.82
C GLN A 171 18.45 -0.23 -0.92
N ASN A 172 17.59 0.16 0.01
CA ASN A 172 17.14 1.53 0.19
C ASN A 172 16.78 1.72 1.66
N LEU A 173 17.57 2.52 2.38
CA LEU A 173 17.37 2.74 3.82
C LEU A 173 16.06 3.49 4.10
N ILE A 174 15.63 4.35 3.17
CA ILE A 174 14.37 5.09 3.30
C ILE A 174 13.17 4.13 3.31
N SER A 175 13.24 2.99 2.62
CA SER A 175 12.19 1.97 2.67
C SER A 175 11.87 1.54 4.09
N PHE A 176 12.89 1.32 4.92
CA PHE A 176 12.70 0.92 6.31
C PHE A 176 11.98 2.03 7.11
N TYR A 177 12.49 3.26 7.04
CA TYR A 177 11.91 4.39 7.79
C TYR A 177 10.49 4.72 7.34
N LEU A 178 10.21 4.64 6.04
CA LEU A 178 8.89 4.90 5.48
C LEU A 178 7.87 3.87 5.96
N ILE A 179 8.18 2.57 5.85
CA ILE A 179 7.29 1.49 6.28
C ILE A 179 7.05 1.54 7.80
N VAL A 180 8.10 1.72 8.60
CA VAL A 180 7.95 1.86 10.06
C VAL A 180 7.10 3.08 10.40
N THR A 181 7.29 4.20 9.71
CA THR A 181 6.47 5.39 9.90
C THR A 181 5.00 5.13 9.55
N GLN A 182 4.71 4.41 8.46
CA GLN A 182 3.35 4.02 8.09
C GLN A 182 2.71 3.12 9.15
N ILE A 183 3.40 2.09 9.60
CA ILE A 183 2.91 1.18 10.65
C ILE A 183 2.58 1.96 11.92
N ILE A 184 3.52 2.79 12.41
CA ILE A 184 3.30 3.61 13.61
C ILE A 184 2.14 4.59 13.39
N PHE A 185 2.07 5.23 12.22
CA PHE A 185 1.02 6.18 11.88
C PHE A 185 -0.38 5.56 11.96
N PHE A 186 -0.59 4.41 11.30
CA PHE A 186 -1.89 3.75 11.30
C PHE A 186 -2.22 3.09 12.64
N LEU A 187 -1.24 2.54 13.36
CA LEU A 187 -1.47 2.04 14.72
C LEU A 187 -1.91 3.15 15.67
N LEU A 188 -1.27 4.32 15.62
CA LEU A 188 -1.66 5.46 16.46
C LEU A 188 -3.06 5.95 16.10
N LEU A 189 -3.40 6.09 14.81
CA LEU A 189 -4.75 6.47 14.40
C LEU A 189 -5.79 5.46 14.85
N ARG A 190 -5.49 4.16 14.75
CA ARG A 190 -6.37 3.09 15.21
C ARG A 190 -6.62 3.14 16.72
N ILE A 191 -5.68 3.63 17.52
CA ILE A 191 -5.85 3.74 18.98
C ILE A 191 -6.57 5.03 19.37
N ILE A 192 -6.29 6.12 18.66
CA ILE A 192 -6.75 7.47 19.03
C ILE A 192 -8.14 7.77 18.47
N VAL A 193 -8.48 7.23 17.29
CA VAL A 193 -9.63 7.67 16.50
C VAL A 193 -10.68 6.58 16.32
N VAL A 194 -10.25 5.32 16.15
CA VAL A 194 -11.12 4.15 15.91
C VAL A 194 -11.36 3.40 17.21
#